data_AF-A0A552B302-F1
#
_entry.id   AF-A0A552B302-F1
#
_cell.length_a   1.000
_cell.length_b   1.000
_cell.length_c   1.000
_cell.angle_alpha   90.00
_cell.angle_beta   90.00
_cell.angle_gamma   90.00
#
_symmetry.space_group_name_H-M   'P 1'
#
loop_
_entity.id
_entity.type
_entity.pdbx_description
1 polymer ?
#
loop_
_entity_poly.entity_id
_entity_poly.type
_entity_poly.pdbx_seq_one_letter_code
_entity_poly.pdbx_strand_id
1 'polypeptide(L)'
;MTPQAIPKLNHLPSALAREGAVCLELEDGVAIFRASTAVQTRIEELLQLEKESAITPAQKQELDAYEEIDDYLSFVNRTLRNLSQNPS
;
A
#
# COMPACT_ATOMS: atom_id res chain seq x y z
N MET A 1 1.37 -14.74 22.39
CA MET A 1 1.61 -14.07 21.10
C MET A 1 2.97 -13.41 21.16
N THR A 2 3.89 -13.78 20.28
CA THR A 2 5.10 -12.98 20.08
C THR A 2 4.69 -11.64 19.47
N PRO A 3 5.20 -10.49 19.95
CA PRO A 3 4.88 -9.21 19.35
C PRO A 3 5.41 -9.21 17.92
N GLN A 4 4.50 -9.19 16.94
CA GLN A 4 4.88 -9.05 15.55
C GLN A 4 5.36 -7.61 15.37
N ALA A 5 6.64 -7.45 15.03
CA ALA A 5 7.23 -6.12 14.85
C ALA A 5 6.53 -5.40 13.70
N ILE A 6 6.19 -4.13 13.92
CA ILE A 6 5.61 -3.28 12.87
C ILE A 6 6.70 -3.04 11.81
N PRO A 7 6.46 -3.37 10.53
CA PRO A 7 7.42 -3.10 9.47
C PRO A 7 7.73 -1.60 9.41
N LYS A 8 8.98 -1.24 9.09
CA LYS A 8 9.35 0.17 8.93
C LYS A 8 9.13 0.58 7.47
N LEU A 9 8.47 1.71 7.27
CA LEU A 9 8.44 2.41 5.99
C LEU A 9 9.70 3.27 5.87
N ASN A 10 10.54 2.96 4.90
CA ASN A 10 11.74 3.72 4.53
C ASN A 10 11.38 4.88 3.61
N HIS A 11 10.39 4.68 2.73
CA HIS A 11 9.88 5.70 1.83
C HIS A 11 8.36 5.81 1.90
N LEU A 12 7.85 7.04 1.98
CA LEU A 12 6.43 7.33 1.77
C LEU A 12 6.31 8.06 0.43
N PRO A 13 5.70 7.45 -0.60
CA PRO A 13 5.47 8.12 -1.87
C PRO A 13 4.77 9.45 -1.66
N SER A 14 5.24 10.50 -2.33
CA SER A 14 4.63 11.83 -2.21
C SER A 14 3.17 11.86 -2.66
N ALA A 15 2.75 10.91 -3.50
CA ALA A 15 1.37 10.70 -3.88
C ALA A 15 0.52 10.09 -2.76
N LEU A 16 1.13 9.29 -1.87
CA LEU A 16 0.48 8.71 -0.69
C LEU A 16 0.46 9.63 0.52
N ALA A 17 1.36 10.60 0.57
CA ALA A 17 1.33 11.70 1.55
C ALA A 17 0.21 12.75 1.27
N ARG A 18 -0.67 12.49 0.30
CA ARG A 18 -1.78 13.39 -0.09
C ARG A 18 -3.11 12.90 0.46
N GLU A 19 -4.04 13.84 0.60
CA GLU A 19 -5.44 13.53 0.90
C GLU A 19 -6.03 12.56 -0.13
N GLY A 20 -6.76 11.55 0.35
CA GLY A 20 -7.45 10.59 -0.51
C GLY A 20 -6.58 9.51 -1.14
N ALA A 21 -5.32 9.34 -0.70
CA ALA A 21 -4.42 8.35 -1.32
C ALA A 21 -4.66 6.90 -0.84
N VAL A 22 -5.26 6.72 0.33
CA VAL A 22 -5.68 5.42 0.88
C VAL A 22 -7.20 5.43 1.06
N CYS A 23 -7.86 4.37 0.61
CA CYS A 23 -9.27 4.10 0.82
C CYS A 23 -9.46 3.13 2.00
N LEU A 24 -10.55 3.34 2.73
CA LEU A 24 -11.00 2.44 3.79
C LEU A 24 -12.26 1.73 3.31
N GLU A 25 -12.24 0.41 3.40
CA GLU A 25 -13.35 -0.47 3.05
C GLU A 25 -13.73 -1.33 4.26
N LEU A 26 -14.99 -1.74 4.35
CA LEU A 26 -15.46 -2.67 5.38
C LEU A 26 -15.64 -4.05 4.76
N GLU A 27 -14.84 -5.03 5.20
CA GLU A 27 -14.97 -6.43 4.78
C GLU A 27 -15.06 -7.32 6.01
N ASP A 28 -16.10 -8.17 6.08
CA ASP A 28 -16.34 -9.11 7.18
C ASP A 28 -16.27 -8.47 8.59
N GLY A 29 -16.71 -7.21 8.71
CA GLY A 29 -16.67 -6.47 9.98
C GLY A 29 -15.30 -5.86 10.33
N VAL A 30 -14.33 -5.92 9.42
CA VAL A 30 -12.96 -5.41 9.61
C VAL A 30 -12.69 -4.27 8.64
N ALA A 31 -12.05 -3.19 9.12
CA ALA A 31 -11.56 -2.12 8.25
C ALA A 31 -10.37 -2.61 7.43
N ILE A 32 -10.47 -2.51 6.10
CA ILE A 32 -9.44 -2.85 5.13
C ILE A 32 -8.96 -1.57 4.47
N PHE A 33 -7.65 -1.40 4.45
CA PHE A 33 -6.97 -0.26 3.85
C PHE A 33 -6.44 -0.65 2.48
N ARG A 34 -6.73 0.16 1.47
CA ARG A 34 -6.28 -0.05 0.09
C ARG A 34 -5.73 1.25 -0.49
N ALA A 35 -4.81 1.16 -1.44
CA ALA A 35 -4.48 2.31 -2.26
C ALA A 35 -5.76 2.83 -2.96
N SER A 36 -5.91 4.15 -3.05
CA SER A 36 -7.04 4.77 -3.76
C SER A 36 -7.00 4.48 -5.26
N THR A 37 -8.13 4.65 -5.94
CA THR A 37 -8.19 4.52 -7.40
C THR A 37 -7.19 5.44 -8.11
N ALA A 38 -6.96 6.65 -7.59
CA ALA A 38 -5.98 7.58 -8.15
C ALA A 38 -4.54 7.02 -8.05
N VAL A 39 -4.20 6.43 -6.91
CA VAL A 39 -2.89 5.77 -6.70
C VAL A 39 -2.78 4.51 -7.55
N GLN A 40 -3.81 3.67 -7.62
CA GLN A 40 -3.83 2.48 -8.47
C GLN A 40 -3.64 2.84 -9.96
N THR A 41 -4.36 3.86 -10.45
CA THR A 41 -4.22 4.38 -11.82
C THR A 41 -2.78 4.83 -12.07
N ARG A 42 -2.18 5.54 -11.12
CA ARG A 42 -0.79 5.99 -11.23
C ARG A 42 0.20 4.82 -11.30
N ILE A 43 -0.01 3.77 -10.50
CA ILE A 43 0.81 2.55 -10.54
C ILE A 43 0.68 1.90 -11.93
N GLU A 44 -0.53 1.77 -12.47
CA GLU A 44 -0.76 1.20 -13.80
C GLU A 44 -0.05 1.98 -14.91
N GLU A 45 -0.11 3.32 -14.88
CA GLU A 45 0.63 4.19 -15.80
C GLU A 45 2.13 3.93 -15.76
N LEU A 46 2.71 3.85 -14.55
CA LEU A 46 4.13 3.63 -14.35
C LEU A 46 4.57 2.23 -14.84
N LEU A 47 3.77 1.20 -14.55
CA LEU A 47 4.02 -0.16 -15.03
C LEU A 47 3.94 -0.23 -16.56
N GLN A 48 3.06 0.54 -17.19
CA GLN A 48 2.98 0.63 -18.64
C GLN A 48 4.23 1.30 -19.22
N LEU A 49 4.70 2.40 -18.63
CA LEU A 49 5.96 3.05 -19.01
C LEU A 49 7.17 2.13 -18.86
N GLU A 50 7.20 1.27 -17.83
CA GLU A 50 8.27 0.28 -17.67
C GLU A 50 8.25 -0.76 -18.79
N LYS A 51 7.06 -1.29 -19.14
CA LYS A 51 6.90 -2.22 -20.27
C LYS A 51 7.35 -1.62 -21.60
N GLU A 52 7.09 -0.33 -21.80
CA GLU A 52 7.49 0.42 -22.99
C GLU A 52 8.96 0.86 -22.97
N SER A 53 9.71 0.54 -21.90
CA SER A 53 11.09 1.01 -21.68
C SER A 53 11.23 2.54 -21.69
N ALA A 54 10.14 3.26 -21.40
CA ALA A 54 10.06 4.72 -21.35
C ALA A 54 10.13 5.28 -19.91
N ILE A 55 10.27 4.39 -18.91
CA ILE A 55 10.31 4.78 -17.50
C ILE A 55 11.62 5.49 -17.15
N THR A 56 11.50 6.60 -16.42
CA THR A 56 12.66 7.34 -15.89
C THR A 56 13.12 6.73 -14.55
N PRO A 57 14.38 6.97 -14.10
CA PRO A 57 14.83 6.52 -12.79
C PRO A 57 13.97 7.00 -11.63
N ALA A 58 13.47 8.24 -11.69
CA ALA A 58 12.60 8.79 -10.66
C ALA A 58 11.23 8.08 -10.61
N GLN A 59 10.66 7.74 -11.77
CA GLN A 59 9.43 6.96 -11.87
C GLN A 59 9.60 5.52 -11.40
N LYS A 60 10.78 4.93 -11.64
CA LYS A 60 11.10 3.60 -11.11
C LYS A 60 11.19 3.61 -9.59
N GLN A 61 11.83 4.62 -9.01
CA GLN A 61 11.83 4.83 -7.57
C GLN A 61 10.42 5.09 -7.01
N GLU A 62 9.54 5.73 -7.78
CA GLU A 62 8.12 5.89 -7.42
C GLU A 62 7.43 4.53 -7.32
N LEU A 63 7.66 3.61 -8.27
CA LEU A 63 7.15 2.22 -8.22
C LEU A 63 7.68 1.45 -7.01
N ASP A 64 8.99 1.49 -6.75
CA ASP A 64 9.61 0.80 -5.61
C ASP A 64 8.96 1.25 -4.28
N ALA A 65 8.63 2.54 -4.17
CA ALA A 65 7.99 3.08 -2.98
C ALA A 65 6.49 2.73 -2.88
N TYR A 66 5.79 2.48 -3.99
CA TYR A 66 4.44 1.92 -3.96
C TYR A 66 4.42 0.47 -3.52
N GLU A 67 5.42 -0.34 -3.91
CA GLU A 67 5.58 -1.73 -3.45
C GLU A 67 5.74 -1.79 -1.92
N GLU A 68 6.60 -0.93 -1.36
CA GLU A 68 6.80 -0.85 0.09
C GLU A 68 5.50 -0.53 0.86
N ILE A 69 4.63 0.29 0.27
CA ILE A 69 3.35 0.65 0.88
C ILE A 69 2.32 -0.47 0.72
N ASP A 70 2.30 -1.16 -0.42
CA ASP A 70 1.40 -2.31 -0.60
C ASP A 70 1.69 -3.41 0.44
N ASP A 71 2.97 -3.69 0.68
CA ASP A 71 3.42 -4.60 1.74
C ASP A 71 2.96 -4.13 3.13
N TYR A 72 3.07 -2.82 3.39
CA TYR A 72 2.65 -2.24 4.66
C TYR A 72 1.13 -2.32 4.87
N LEU A 73 0.34 -1.98 3.86
CA LEU A 73 -1.12 -2.08 3.91
C LEU A 73 -1.56 -3.54 4.08
N SER A 74 -0.90 -4.46 3.38
CA SER A 74 -1.11 -5.91 3.54
C SER A 74 -0.83 -6.38 4.98
N PHE A 75 0.25 -5.88 5.59
CA PHE A 75 0.54 -6.15 7.01
C PHE A 75 -0.54 -5.62 7.94
N VAL A 76 -0.98 -4.37 7.77
CA VAL A 76 -2.03 -3.74 8.58
C VAL A 76 -3.32 -4.55 8.47
N ASN A 77 -3.76 -4.84 7.25
CA ASN A 77 -4.98 -5.59 6.97
C ASN A 77 -4.93 -6.99 7.58
N ARG A 78 -3.82 -7.71 7.44
CA ARG A 78 -3.63 -9.02 8.06
C ARG A 78 -3.69 -8.94 9.58
N THR A 79 -3.08 -7.92 10.18
CA THR A 79 -3.08 -7.72 11.64
C THR A 79 -4.51 -7.49 12.15
N LEU A 80 -5.27 -6.61 11.48
CA LEU A 80 -6.66 -6.32 11.84
C LEU A 80 -7.55 -7.57 11.72
N ARG A 81 -7.43 -8.32 10.62
CA ARG A 81 -8.17 -9.58 10.46
C ARG A 81 -7.81 -10.58 11.56
N ASN A 82 -6.53 -10.78 11.84
CA ASN A 82 -6.08 -11.73 12.86
C ASN A 82 -6.60 -11.37 14.26
N LEU A 83 -6.59 -10.09 14.62
CA LEU A 83 -7.10 -9.61 15.90
C LEU A 83 -8.62 -9.71 15.99
N SER A 84 -9.35 -9.49 14.89
CA SER A 84 -10.81 -9.62 14.86
C SER A 84 -11.28 -11.08 15.02
N GLN A 85 -10.51 -12.05 14.53
CA GLN A 85 -10.84 -13.48 14.59
C GLN A 85 -10.42 -14.14 15.90
N ASN A 86 -9.50 -13.53 16.66
CA ASN A 86 -9.12 -13.93 18.01
C ASN A 86 -9.35 -12.75 18.98
N PRO A 87 -10.61 -12.39 19.25
CA PRO A 87 -10.91 -11.41 20.28
C PRO A 87 -10.37 -11.93 21.62
N SER A 88 -9.61 -11.10 22.32
CA SER A 88 -9.12 -11.39 23.68
C SER A 88 -10.26 -11.52 24.67
#